data_AF-A0A6M5Z1V5-F1
#
_entry.id   AF-A0A6M5Z1V5-F1
#
_cell.length_a   1.000
_cell.length_b   1.000
_cell.length_c   1.000
_cell.angle_alpha   90.00
_cell.angle_beta   90.00
_cell.angle_gamma   90.00
#
_symmetry.space_group_name_H-M   'P 1'
#
loop_
_entity.id
_entity.type
_entity.pdbx_description
1 polymer ?
#
loop_
_entity_poly.entity_id
_entity_poly.type
_entity_poly.pdbx_seq_one_letter_code
_entity_poly.pdbx_strand_id
1 'polypeptide(L)'
;MAHALSMTLREDPLEIFVGGEGDAVSYCTRLLDRTGVMQLRDSPGQSLFQIDRAKERVRMTLANTLRDIFGNPFRPFAADPSWLAPSVTALVRQMYESWDFTAIPVLADALEDAGCGNDDILNHCRGPGPHVRGCWVVDALLNKE
;
A
#
# COMPACT_ATOMS: atom_id res chain seq x y z
N MET A 1 -17.11 1.24 0.61
CA MET A 1 -16.21 0.24 0.00
C MET A 1 -15.42 -0.62 0.98
N ALA A 2 -14.92 -0.10 2.12
CA ALA A 2 -14.17 -0.91 3.10
C ALA A 2 -14.90 -2.19 3.58
N HIS A 3 -16.24 -2.16 3.69
CA HIS A 3 -17.04 -3.32 4.05
C HIS A 3 -17.13 -4.39 2.93
N ALA A 4 -17.09 -3.98 1.66
CA ALA A 4 -17.08 -4.89 0.52
C ALA A 4 -15.72 -5.59 0.40
N LEU A 5 -14.62 -4.83 0.55
CA LEU A 5 -13.24 -5.36 0.57
C LEU A 5 -13.01 -6.36 1.70
N SER A 6 -13.62 -6.15 2.87
CA SER A 6 -13.58 -7.11 3.97
C SER A 6 -14.39 -8.39 3.71
N MET A 7 -15.42 -8.34 2.86
CA MET A 7 -16.24 -9.52 2.53
C MET A 7 -15.58 -10.38 1.46
N THR A 8 -14.99 -9.77 0.43
CA THR A 8 -14.33 -10.51 -0.66
C THR A 8 -13.15 -11.35 -0.16
N LEU A 9 -12.32 -10.82 0.75
CA LEU A 9 -11.21 -11.58 1.36
C LEU A 9 -11.66 -12.76 2.24
N ARG A 10 -12.90 -12.72 2.74
CA ARG A 10 -13.47 -13.77 3.60
C ARG A 10 -14.17 -14.86 2.78
N GLU A 11 -14.76 -14.49 1.66
CA GLU A 11 -15.60 -15.37 0.84
C GLU A 11 -14.83 -15.99 -0.33
N ASP A 12 -13.88 -15.28 -0.94
CA ASP A 12 -13.05 -15.81 -2.03
C ASP A 12 -11.59 -15.30 -1.95
N PRO A 13 -10.75 -15.92 -1.09
CA PRO A 13 -9.36 -15.52 -0.93
C PRO A 13 -8.47 -15.82 -2.15
N LEU A 14 -8.99 -16.54 -3.16
CA LEU A 14 -8.29 -16.90 -4.39
C LEU A 14 -8.59 -15.93 -5.55
N GLU A 15 -9.64 -15.11 -5.44
CA GLU A 15 -9.94 -14.07 -6.43
C GLU A 15 -8.94 -12.91 -6.37
N ILE A 16 -8.68 -12.35 -7.54
CA ILE A 16 -7.64 -11.34 -7.79
C ILE A 16 -8.03 -10.06 -7.07
N PHE A 17 -7.25 -9.70 -6.04
CA PHE A 17 -7.25 -8.37 -5.46
C PHE A 17 -6.94 -7.37 -6.57
N VAL A 18 -7.80 -6.36 -6.73
CA VAL A 18 -7.65 -5.28 -7.72
C VAL A 18 -6.28 -4.66 -7.51
N GLY A 19 -5.32 -5.04 -8.33
CA GLY A 19 -3.94 -4.65 -8.11
C GLY A 19 -2.88 -5.74 -8.24
N GLY A 20 -3.24 -7.02 -8.41
CA GLY A 20 -2.36 -8.20 -8.27
C GLY A 20 -1.97 -9.00 -9.53
N GLU A 21 -0.76 -9.60 -9.63
CA GLU A 21 -0.55 -10.94 -10.21
C GLU A 21 -0.61 -11.93 -9.04
N GLY A 22 -1.41 -12.99 -9.13
CA GLY A 22 -1.63 -13.97 -8.07
C GLY A 22 -2.78 -13.62 -7.11
N ASP A 23 -3.09 -14.54 -6.20
CA ASP A 23 -4.16 -14.39 -5.20
C ASP A 23 -3.75 -13.51 -4.00
N ALA A 24 -4.73 -13.14 -3.17
CA ALA A 24 -4.52 -12.29 -1.99
C ALA A 24 -3.51 -12.91 -1.01
N VAL A 25 -3.43 -14.25 -0.93
CA VAL A 25 -2.51 -14.99 -0.06
C VAL A 25 -1.07 -14.83 -0.55
N SER A 26 -0.84 -15.01 -1.85
CA SER A 26 0.44 -14.87 -2.53
C SER A 26 0.96 -13.43 -2.45
N TYR A 27 0.05 -12.46 -2.52
CA TYR A 27 0.36 -11.05 -2.33
C TYR A 27 0.78 -10.75 -0.88
N CYS A 28 -0.02 -11.16 0.10
CA CYS A 28 0.31 -11.01 1.52
C CYS A 28 1.62 -11.71 1.88
N THR A 29 1.86 -12.89 1.33
CA THR A 29 3.08 -13.68 1.56
C THR A 29 4.31 -12.95 1.05
N ARG A 30 4.30 -12.42 -0.19
CA ARG A 30 5.43 -11.63 -0.72
C ARG A 30 5.71 -10.37 0.10
N LEU A 31 4.66 -9.69 0.60
CA LEU A 31 4.79 -8.55 1.51
C LEU A 31 5.44 -8.94 2.83
N LEU A 32 5.05 -10.08 3.39
CA LEU A 32 5.61 -10.61 4.63
C LEU A 32 7.04 -11.15 4.44
N ASP A 33 7.38 -11.70 3.28
CA ASP A 33 8.72 -12.19 2.97
C ASP A 33 9.77 -11.07 2.95
N ARG A 34 9.38 -9.87 2.47
CA ARG A 34 10.23 -8.66 2.55
C ARG A 34 10.60 -8.27 3.98
N THR A 35 9.87 -8.75 4.99
CA THR A 35 10.14 -8.49 6.41
C THR A 35 11.09 -9.51 7.04
N GLY A 36 11.49 -10.55 6.29
CA GLY A 36 12.37 -11.63 6.74
C GLY A 36 11.74 -12.59 7.75
N VAL A 37 10.42 -12.56 7.92
CA VAL A 37 9.74 -13.34 8.98
C VAL A 37 9.53 -14.80 8.59
N MET A 38 9.31 -15.14 7.31
CA MET A 38 9.23 -16.55 6.89
C MET A 38 10.54 -17.31 7.16
N GLN A 39 11.69 -16.65 6.99
CA GLN A 39 13.01 -17.26 7.24
C GLN A 39 13.23 -17.66 8.70
N LEU A 40 12.46 -17.12 9.64
CA LEU A 40 12.56 -17.49 11.05
C LEU A 40 11.88 -18.84 11.32
N ARG A 41 10.77 -19.17 10.65
CA ARG A 41 10.01 -20.38 10.99
C ARG A 41 10.78 -21.69 10.77
N ASP A 42 11.77 -21.68 9.87
CA ASP A 42 12.53 -22.88 9.49
C ASP A 42 13.81 -23.11 10.32
N SER A 43 14.09 -22.27 11.33
CA SER A 43 15.27 -22.45 12.19
C SER A 43 14.96 -23.31 13.42
N PRO A 44 15.60 -24.48 13.62
CA PRO A 44 15.43 -25.26 14.85
C PRO A 44 16.00 -24.49 16.06
N GLY A 45 15.24 -24.39 17.16
CA GLY A 45 15.73 -23.84 18.43
C GLY A 45 15.40 -22.36 18.73
N GLN A 46 14.35 -21.79 18.14
CA GLN A 46 14.01 -20.37 18.37
C GLN A 46 13.55 -20.08 19.79
N SER A 47 14.11 -19.01 20.38
CA SER A 47 13.66 -18.45 21.65
C SER A 47 12.29 -17.78 21.50
N LEU A 48 11.43 -17.88 22.52
CA LEU A 48 10.13 -17.19 22.59
C LEU A 48 10.24 -15.69 22.26
N PHE A 49 11.34 -15.05 22.66
CA PHE A 49 11.63 -13.65 22.34
C PHE A 49 11.78 -13.36 20.84
N GLN A 50 12.36 -14.31 20.09
CA GLN A 50 12.52 -14.17 18.63
C GLN A 50 11.16 -14.29 17.93
N ILE A 51 10.30 -15.19 18.43
CA ILE A 51 8.93 -15.38 17.93
C ILE A 51 8.09 -14.13 18.18
N ASP A 52 8.17 -13.52 19.38
CA ASP A 52 7.40 -12.32 19.69
C ASP A 52 7.84 -11.11 18.86
N ARG A 53 9.15 -10.92 18.66
CA ARG A 53 9.65 -9.89 17.73
C ARG A 53 9.20 -10.14 16.29
N ALA A 54 9.15 -11.41 15.86
CA ALA A 54 8.68 -11.75 14.51
C ALA A 54 7.19 -11.43 14.34
N LYS A 55 6.35 -11.80 15.32
CA LYS A 55 4.93 -11.44 15.34
C LYS A 55 4.73 -9.94 15.30
N GLU A 56 5.54 -9.17 16.03
CA GLU A 56 5.43 -7.71 16.02
C GLU A 56 5.78 -7.10 14.66
N ARG A 57 6.84 -7.59 14.00
CA ARG A 57 7.18 -7.16 12.63
C ARG A 57 6.06 -7.46 11.63
N VAL A 58 5.43 -8.63 11.75
CA VAL A 58 4.27 -9.01 10.92
C VAL A 58 3.11 -8.04 11.14
N ARG A 59 2.76 -7.77 12.41
CA ARG A 59 1.67 -6.84 12.74
C ARG A 59 1.93 -5.44 12.21
N MET A 60 3.14 -4.92 12.41
CA MET A 60 3.52 -3.60 11.91
C MET A 60 3.48 -3.54 10.38
N THR A 61 3.92 -4.59 9.70
CA THR A 61 3.87 -4.65 8.24
C THR A 61 2.43 -4.68 7.74
N LEU A 62 1.58 -5.56 8.28
CA LEU A 62 0.15 -5.57 7.93
C LEU A 62 -0.50 -4.21 8.20
N ALA A 63 -0.24 -3.62 9.37
CA ALA A 63 -0.82 -2.33 9.73
C ALA A 63 -0.40 -1.22 8.75
N ASN A 64 0.86 -1.21 8.32
CA ASN A 64 1.35 -0.23 7.36
C ASN A 64 0.79 -0.48 5.96
N THR A 65 0.70 -1.73 5.50
CA THR A 65 0.06 -2.08 4.23
C THR A 65 -1.42 -1.70 4.21
N LEU A 66 -2.15 -1.97 5.30
CA LEU A 66 -3.56 -1.56 5.41
C LEU A 66 -3.70 -0.04 5.38
N ARG A 67 -2.79 0.69 6.03
CA ARG A 67 -2.77 2.16 5.97
C ARG A 67 -2.44 2.67 4.56
N ASP A 68 -1.58 1.98 3.82
CA ASP A 68 -1.29 2.31 2.42
C ASP A 68 -2.49 2.04 1.51
N ILE A 69 -3.25 0.97 1.71
CA ILE A 69 -4.40 0.67 0.84
C ILE A 69 -5.62 1.53 1.18
N PHE A 70 -5.91 1.73 2.47
CA PHE A 70 -7.16 2.34 2.91
C PHE A 70 -7.02 3.80 3.35
N GLY A 71 -5.80 4.29 3.55
CA GLY A 71 -5.59 5.60 4.17
C GLY A 71 -6.26 5.70 5.54
N ASN A 72 -6.94 6.83 5.79
CA ASN A 72 -7.83 7.00 6.94
C ASN A 72 -9.28 6.68 6.54
N PRO A 73 -9.85 5.53 6.93
CA PRO A 73 -11.20 5.14 6.51
C PRO A 73 -12.31 6.04 7.09
N PHE A 74 -12.01 6.84 8.11
CA PHE A 74 -12.94 7.79 8.73
C PHE A 74 -12.82 9.21 8.15
N ARG A 75 -11.84 9.43 7.28
CA ARG A 75 -11.66 10.67 6.52
C ARG A 75 -11.35 10.31 5.07
N PRO A 76 -12.36 9.86 4.30
CA PRO A 76 -12.20 9.65 2.87
C PRO A 76 -11.76 10.95 2.21
N PHE A 77 -10.86 10.84 1.25
CA PHE A 77 -10.39 11.97 0.46
C PHE A 77 -10.77 11.76 -1.00
N ALA A 78 -10.82 12.84 -1.76
CA ALA A 78 -10.92 12.81 -3.21
C ALA A 78 -9.80 13.68 -3.78
N ALA A 79 -9.19 13.25 -4.87
CA ALA A 79 -8.17 14.05 -5.55
C ALA A 79 -8.80 15.31 -6.14
N ASP A 80 -8.19 16.47 -5.90
CA ASP A 80 -8.57 17.70 -6.59
C ASP A 80 -8.18 17.56 -8.09
N PRO A 81 -9.09 17.83 -9.04
CA PRO A 81 -8.77 17.85 -10.46
C PRO A 81 -7.56 18.75 -10.81
N SER A 82 -7.27 19.79 -10.02
CA SER A 82 -6.11 20.66 -10.22
C SER A 82 -4.78 19.92 -10.06
N TRP A 83 -4.74 18.82 -9.29
CA TRP A 83 -3.54 18.01 -9.07
C TRP A 83 -3.25 17.05 -10.23
N LEU A 84 -4.20 16.84 -11.15
CA LEU A 84 -4.08 15.92 -12.28
C LEU A 84 -3.28 16.51 -13.45
N ALA A 85 -2.22 17.25 -13.15
CA ALA A 85 -1.27 17.73 -14.14
C ALA A 85 -0.72 16.55 -14.97
N PRO A 86 -0.33 16.76 -16.24
CA PRO A 86 0.18 15.68 -17.09
C PRO A 86 1.38 14.93 -16.50
N SER A 87 2.27 15.63 -15.79
CA SER A 87 3.42 15.05 -15.10
C SER A 87 3.00 14.10 -13.97
N VAL A 88 2.07 14.53 -13.11
CA VAL A 88 1.52 13.72 -12.01
C VAL A 88 0.84 12.48 -12.58
N THR A 89 -0.06 12.67 -13.56
CA THR A 89 -0.83 11.56 -14.16
C THR A 89 0.08 10.54 -14.85
N ALA A 90 1.10 11.00 -15.58
CA ALA A 90 2.07 10.12 -16.24
C ALA A 90 2.88 9.30 -15.23
N LEU A 91 3.36 9.94 -14.15
CA LEU A 91 4.10 9.28 -13.09
C LEU A 91 3.27 8.20 -12.41
N VAL A 92 2.03 8.51 -12.04
CA VAL A 92 1.14 7.57 -11.36
C VAL A 92 0.77 6.39 -12.26
N ARG A 93 0.50 6.63 -13.55
CA ARG A 93 0.26 5.55 -14.53
C ARG A 93 1.47 4.64 -14.68
N GLN A 94 2.66 5.22 -14.82
CA GLN A 94 3.89 4.45 -14.93
C GLN A 94 4.07 3.53 -13.72
N MET A 95 3.93 4.04 -12.49
CA MET A 95 4.03 3.22 -11.27
C MET A 95 3.01 2.09 -11.25
N TYR A 96 1.77 2.38 -11.68
CA TYR A 96 0.69 1.40 -11.69
C TYR A 96 0.89 0.29 -12.73
N GLU A 97 1.43 0.62 -13.91
CA GLU A 97 1.73 -0.32 -14.99
C GLU A 97 2.98 -1.15 -14.71
N SER A 98 4.03 -0.52 -14.19
CA SER A 98 5.31 -1.18 -13.88
C SER A 98 5.32 -1.92 -12.55
N TRP A 99 4.31 -1.66 -11.70
CA TRP A 99 4.25 -2.13 -10.32
C TRP A 99 5.40 -1.65 -9.42
N ASP A 100 6.06 -0.59 -9.85
CA ASP A 100 7.17 0.03 -9.13
C ASP A 100 6.70 1.34 -8.51
N PHE A 101 6.55 1.32 -7.18
CA PHE A 101 6.13 2.46 -6.37
C PHE A 101 7.31 3.16 -5.69
N THR A 102 8.55 2.88 -6.09
CA THR A 102 9.74 3.54 -5.52
C THR A 102 9.77 5.04 -5.81
N ALA A 103 9.03 5.51 -6.82
CA ALA A 103 8.92 6.93 -7.16
C ALA A 103 7.83 7.70 -6.39
N ILE A 104 7.15 7.09 -5.41
CA ILE A 104 6.13 7.78 -4.59
C ILE A 104 6.68 9.05 -3.89
N PRO A 105 7.92 9.09 -3.36
CA PRO A 105 8.45 10.35 -2.82
C PRO A 105 8.53 11.47 -3.86
N VAL A 106 8.83 11.14 -5.12
CA VAL A 106 8.82 12.09 -6.24
C VAL A 106 7.39 12.54 -6.59
N LEU A 107 6.40 11.65 -6.42
CA LEU A 107 4.98 12.02 -6.54
C LEU A 107 4.60 13.10 -5.53
N ALA A 108 5.12 13.05 -4.30
CA ALA A 108 4.83 14.07 -3.29
C ALA A 108 5.24 15.48 -3.77
N ASP A 109 6.44 15.59 -4.33
CA ASP A 109 6.96 16.85 -4.85
C ASP A 109 6.14 17.34 -6.05
N ALA A 110 5.80 16.43 -6.97
CA ALA A 110 4.96 16.75 -8.13
C ALA A 110 3.54 17.20 -7.73
N LEU A 111 2.97 16.63 -6.66
CA LEU A 111 1.68 17.05 -6.11
C LEU A 111 1.77 18.42 -5.45
N GLU A 112 2.82 18.69 -4.68
CA GLU A 112 3.07 19.99 -4.04
C GLU A 112 3.23 21.10 -5.10
N ASP A 113 3.99 20.83 -6.17
CA ASP A 113 4.13 21.71 -7.34
C ASP A 113 2.78 21.96 -8.06
N ALA A 114 1.90 20.97 -8.08
CA ALA A 114 0.54 21.08 -8.62
C ALA A 114 -0.46 21.76 -7.65
N GLY A 115 0.01 22.24 -6.50
CA GLY A 115 -0.78 22.98 -5.52
C GLY A 115 -1.47 22.11 -4.46
N CYS A 116 -1.05 20.85 -4.27
CA CYS A 116 -1.50 20.02 -3.15
C CYS A 116 -0.92 20.54 -1.83
N GLY A 117 -1.78 21.07 -0.97
CA GLY A 117 -1.42 21.49 0.40
C GLY A 117 -1.94 20.54 1.49
N ASN A 118 -2.28 19.30 1.13
CA ASN A 118 -2.81 18.32 2.09
C ASN A 118 -1.67 17.55 2.75
N ASP A 119 -1.39 17.90 4.01
CA ASP A 119 -0.32 17.28 4.79
C ASP A 119 -0.46 15.75 4.93
N ASP A 120 -1.68 15.21 5.00
CA ASP A 120 -1.88 13.75 5.12
C ASP A 120 -1.41 13.02 3.84
N ILE A 121 -1.70 13.60 2.66
CA ILE A 121 -1.26 13.06 1.36
C ILE A 121 0.27 13.17 1.23
N LEU A 122 0.81 14.37 1.48
CA LEU A 122 2.23 14.64 1.30
C LEU A 122 3.08 13.81 2.29
N ASN A 123 2.67 13.72 3.55
CA ASN A 123 3.36 12.91 4.55
C ASN A 123 3.24 11.42 4.27
N HIS A 124 2.12 10.96 3.72
CA HIS A 124 2.00 9.57 3.28
C HIS A 124 3.00 9.25 2.16
N CYS A 125 3.06 10.07 1.12
CA CYS A 125 3.99 9.85 0.00
C CYS A 125 5.48 10.01 0.40
N ARG A 126 5.78 10.90 1.35
CA ARG A 126 7.14 11.04 1.90
C ARG A 126 7.47 9.97 2.94
N GLY A 127 6.47 9.21 3.38
CA GLY A 127 6.63 8.13 4.33
C GLY A 127 7.48 6.99 3.75
N PRO A 128 8.11 6.17 4.61
CA PRO A 128 8.97 5.08 4.15
C PRO A 128 8.22 3.92 3.48
N GLY A 129 6.88 3.98 3.36
CA GLY A 129 6.08 2.87 2.87
C GLY A 129 6.09 1.65 3.80
N PRO A 130 5.53 0.51 3.36
CA PRO A 130 5.39 0.11 1.96
C PRO A 130 4.35 0.94 1.20
N HIS A 131 4.62 1.15 -0.09
CA HIS A 131 3.63 1.58 -1.08
C HIS A 131 3.40 0.43 -2.05
N VAL A 132 2.13 0.14 -2.31
CA VAL A 132 1.73 -0.98 -3.13
C VAL A 132 0.61 -0.59 -4.10
N ARG A 133 0.32 -1.45 -5.06
CA ARG A 133 -0.84 -1.27 -5.93
C ARG A 133 -2.10 -1.38 -5.08
N GLY A 134 -2.98 -0.38 -5.17
CA GLY A 134 -4.04 -0.15 -4.19
C GLY A 134 -3.75 1.02 -3.24
N CYS A 135 -2.58 1.65 -3.32
CA CYS A 135 -2.23 2.82 -2.52
C CYS A 135 -3.31 3.91 -2.65
N TRP A 136 -3.88 4.36 -1.53
CA TRP A 136 -5.03 5.26 -1.49
C TRP A 136 -4.78 6.57 -2.27
N VAL A 137 -3.55 7.12 -2.22
CA VAL A 137 -3.19 8.32 -2.99
C VAL A 137 -3.17 8.05 -4.50
N VAL A 138 -2.53 6.96 -4.91
CA VAL A 138 -2.38 6.58 -6.31
C VAL A 138 -3.73 6.24 -6.94
N ASP A 139 -4.56 5.47 -6.26
CA ASP A 139 -5.84 5.01 -6.76
C ASP A 139 -6.82 6.19 -6.93
N ALA A 140 -6.82 7.16 -6.01
CA ALA A 140 -7.64 8.36 -6.16
C ALA A 140 -7.18 9.22 -7.36
N LEU A 141 -5.87 9.36 -7.59
CA LEU A 141 -5.33 10.10 -8.74
C LEU A 141 -5.65 9.40 -10.08
N LEU A 142 -5.88 8.08 -10.07
CA LEU A 142 -6.31 7.30 -11.23
C LEU A 142 -7.83 7.12 -11.33
N ASN A 143 -8.60 7.66 -10.39
CA ASN A 143 -10.04 7.48 -10.28
C ASN A 143 -10.43 5.98 -10.29
N LYS A 144 -9.77 5.18 -9.45
CA LYS A 144 -9.98 3.74 -9.30
C LYS A 144 -10.82 3.33 -8.09
N GLU A 145 -11.44 4.30 -7.42
CA GLU A 145 -12.36 4.07 -6.30
C GLU A 145 -13.74 3.58 -6.74
#